data_AF-A0A8K0CHY8-F1
#
_entry.id   AF-A0A8K0CHY8-F1
#
_cell.length_a   1.000
_cell.length_b   1.000
_cell.length_c   1.000
_cell.angle_alpha   90.00
_cell.angle_beta   90.00
_cell.angle_gamma   90.00
#
_symmetry.space_group_name_H-M   'P 1'
#
loop_
_entity.id
_entity.type
_entity.pdbx_description
1 polymer ?
#
loop_
_entity_poly.entity_id
_entity_poly.type
_entity_poly.pdbx_seq_one_letter_code
_entity_poly.pdbx_strand_id
1 'polypeptide(L)'
;MILAITAASFIFKSRCYLVVYVSDKEDIFVEEIERDRVFWTNTILPKLNRFYNDCILEEIATKRCLRGERCFDPVWIEDAVKLKQEKQTAKKKLQDSSKNELSL
;
A
#
# COMPACT_ATOMS: atom_id res chain seq x y z
N MET A 1 9.19 18.82 -36.72
CA MET A 1 10.48 19.32 -36.24
C MET A 1 10.21 20.30 -35.12
N ILE A 2 10.59 19.90 -33.91
CA ILE A 2 10.93 20.73 -32.74
C ILE A 2 9.81 21.60 -32.14
N LEU A 3 9.31 21.11 -30.99
CA LEU A 3 9.39 21.80 -29.70
C LEU A 3 9.05 20.72 -28.65
N ALA A 4 10.00 19.85 -28.31
CA ALA A 4 10.83 20.05 -27.13
C ALA A 4 10.00 20.46 -25.91
N ILE A 5 9.09 19.59 -25.46
CA ILE A 5 8.72 19.55 -24.04
C ILE A 5 9.95 18.96 -23.34
N THR A 6 10.89 19.86 -23.09
CA THR A 6 12.09 19.65 -22.32
C THR A 6 11.70 18.96 -21.03
N ALA A 7 12.34 17.81 -20.83
CA ALA A 7 12.28 17.01 -19.63
C ALA A 7 12.18 17.94 -18.41
N ALA A 8 11.01 17.93 -17.77
CA ALA A 8 10.99 18.10 -16.34
C ALA A 8 11.86 16.97 -15.80
N SER A 9 13.16 17.26 -15.71
CA SER A 9 14.10 16.54 -14.87
C SER A 9 13.64 16.83 -13.46
N PHE A 10 12.51 16.24 -13.11
CA PHE A 10 12.07 16.11 -11.74
C PHE A 10 13.22 15.34 -11.10
N ILE A 11 14.01 16.03 -10.29
CA ILE A 11 15.15 15.47 -9.56
C ILE A 11 14.56 14.50 -8.54
N PHE A 12 14.10 13.35 -9.01
CA PHE A 12 13.88 12.19 -8.18
C PHE A 12 15.24 11.55 -8.01
N LYS A 13 15.76 11.58 -6.78
CA LYS A 13 16.93 10.79 -6.41
C LYS A 13 16.70 9.36 -6.91
N SER A 14 17.56 8.90 -7.81
CA SER A 14 17.45 7.59 -8.44
C SER A 14 17.85 6.45 -7.51
N ARG A 15 18.51 6.78 -6.39
CA ARG A 15 19.10 5.85 -5.43
C ARG A 15 18.79 6.28 -4.00
N CYS A 16 18.49 5.29 -3.18
CA CYS A 16 18.32 5.40 -1.75
C CYS A 16 19.24 4.36 -1.07
N TYR A 17 19.81 4.70 0.08
CA TYR A 17 20.61 3.74 0.85
C TYR A 17 19.78 3.24 2.03
N LEU A 18 19.59 1.92 2.13
CA LEU A 18 19.07 1.26 3.31
C LEU A 18 20.25 0.94 4.21
N VAL A 19 20.36 1.69 5.31
CA VAL A 19 21.41 1.51 6.31
C VAL A 19 20.80 0.84 7.53
N VAL A 20 21.28 -0.35 7.88
CA VAL A 20 20.88 -1.08 9.08
C VAL A 20 22.07 -1.14 10.02
N TYR A 21 21.87 -0.57 11.21
CA TYR A 21 22.85 -0.57 12.29
C TYR A 21 22.29 -1.35 13.48
N VAL A 22 23.05 -2.34 13.95
CA VAL A 22 22.64 -3.23 15.05
C VAL A 22 23.45 -2.96 16.32
N SER A 23 24.78 -2.95 16.24
CA SER A 23 25.65 -2.63 17.38
C SER A 23 27.09 -2.31 16.94
N ASP A 24 27.91 -1.74 17.83
CA ASP A 24 29.32 -1.41 17.57
C ASP A 24 30.23 -2.64 17.33
N LYS A 25 29.71 -3.86 17.57
CA LYS A 25 30.42 -5.12 17.38
C LYS A 25 30.15 -5.77 16.03
N GLU A 26 29.13 -5.28 15.31
CA GLU A 26 28.71 -5.80 14.02
C GLU A 26 28.89 -4.70 12.96
N ASP A 27 29.26 -5.11 11.75
CA ASP A 27 29.44 -4.17 10.66
C ASP A 27 28.10 -3.52 10.25
N ILE A 28 28.17 -2.26 9.84
CA ILE A 28 27.00 -1.53 9.32
C ILE A 28 26.61 -2.16 7.99
N PHE A 29 25.36 -2.64 7.91
CA PHE A 29 24.81 -3.13 6.65
C PHE A 29 24.30 -1.94 5.83
N VAL A 30 24.82 -1.78 4.61
CA VAL A 30 24.39 -0.74 3.67
C VAL A 30 23.99 -1.39 2.36
N GLU A 31 22.74 -1.21 1.96
CA GLU A 31 22.21 -1.67 0.68
C GLU A 31 21.78 -0.46 -0.17
N GLU A 32 22.26 -0.41 -1.41
CA GLU A 32 21.86 0.61 -2.39
C GLU A 32 20.61 0.14 -3.13
N ILE A 33 19.51 0.87 -2.96
CA ILE A 33 18.22 0.60 -3.57
C ILE A 33 17.99 1.62 -4.69
N GLU A 34 17.94 1.12 -5.93
CA GLU A 34 17.58 1.95 -7.08
C GLU A 34 16.06 2.07 -7.25
N ARG A 35 15.61 3.22 -7.77
CA ARG A 35 14.20 3.44 -8.07
C ARG A 35 13.79 2.69 -9.32
N ASP A 36 12.98 1.64 -9.15
CA ASP A 36 12.29 1.00 -10.26
C ASP A 36 11.20 1.91 -10.83
N ARG A 37 11.47 2.47 -12.02
CA ARG A 37 10.54 3.36 -12.73
C ARG A 37 9.29 2.64 -13.23
N VAL A 38 9.42 1.40 -13.66
CA VAL A 38 8.32 0.61 -14.24
C VAL A 38 7.36 0.23 -13.12
N PHE A 39 7.89 -0.29 -12.02
CA PHE A 39 7.09 -0.58 -10.82
C PHE A 39 6.42 0.69 -10.27
N TRP A 40 7.16 1.80 -10.18
CA TRP A 40 6.61 3.04 -9.66
C TRP A 40 5.44 3.54 -10.51
N THR A 41 5.63 3.62 -11.82
CA THR A 41 4.64 4.21 -12.74
C THR A 41 3.42 3.32 -12.91
N ASN A 42 3.61 2.01 -13.00
CA ASN A 42 2.52 1.08 -13.31
C ASN A 42 1.79 0.58 -12.05
N THR A 43 2.46 0.54 -10.90
CA THR A 43 1.90 -0.08 -9.68
C THR A 43 1.67 0.93 -8.58
N ILE A 44 2.68 1.73 -8.23
CA ILE A 44 2.61 2.61 -7.06
C ILE A 44 1.82 3.88 -7.34
N LEU A 45 2.13 4.59 -8.44
CA LEU A 45 1.50 5.85 -8.77
C LEU A 45 -0.03 5.72 -8.93
N PRO A 46 -0.59 4.71 -9.61
CA PRO A 46 -2.04 4.55 -9.71
C PRO A 46 -2.70 4.31 -8.35
N LYS A 47 -2.05 3.54 -7.46
CA LYS A 47 -2.56 3.29 -6.10
C LYS A 47 -2.56 4.56 -5.25
N LEU A 48 -1.48 5.34 -5.32
CA LEU A 48 -1.39 6.61 -4.61
C LEU A 48 -2.41 7.62 -5.13
N ASN A 49 -2.57 7.70 -6.46
CA ASN A 49 -3.55 8.59 -7.06
C ASN A 49 -4.97 8.20 -6.64
N ARG A 50 -5.30 6.90 -6.67
CA ARG A 50 -6.59 6.41 -6.18
C ARG A 50 -6.80 6.73 -4.71
N PHE A 51 -5.82 6.46 -3.86
CA PHE A 51 -5.90 6.80 -2.42
C PHE A 51 -6.12 8.29 -2.19
N TYR A 52 -5.39 9.14 -2.92
CA TYR A 52 -5.55 10.59 -2.81
C TYR A 52 -6.95 11.03 -3.19
N ASN A 53 -7.46 10.60 -4.35
CA ASN A 53 -8.79 11.01 -4.82
C ASN A 53 -9.92 10.43 -3.96
N ASP A 54 -9.86 9.13 -3.63
CA ASP A 54 -10.96 8.45 -2.97
C ASP A 54 -11.01 8.71 -1.45
N CYS A 55 -9.88 9.08 -0.82
CA CYS A 55 -9.80 9.28 0.64
C CYS A 55 -9.48 10.72 1.00
N ILE A 56 -8.31 11.21 0.56
CA ILE A 56 -7.74 12.48 1.05
C ILE A 56 -8.52 13.68 0.49
N LEU A 57 -8.85 13.65 -0.81
CA LEU A 57 -9.55 14.74 -1.46
C LEU A 57 -10.95 14.92 -0.88
N GLU A 58 -11.68 13.83 -0.69
CA GLU A 58 -12.98 13.82 -0.02
C GLU A 58 -12.88 14.40 1.40
N GLU A 59 -11.88 13.99 2.17
CA GLU A 59 -11.67 14.49 3.53
C GLU A 59 -11.39 16.01 3.56
N ILE A 60 -10.59 16.51 2.62
CA ILE A 60 -10.30 17.94 2.48
C ILE A 60 -11.56 18.72 2.07
N ALA A 61 -12.34 18.19 1.12
CA ALA A 61 -13.53 18.85 0.59
C ALA A 61 -14.66 18.91 1.64
N THR A 62 -14.87 17.82 2.36
CA THR A 62 -15.99 17.66 3.30
C THR A 62 -15.65 18.05 4.73
N LYS A 63 -14.35 18.18 5.08
CA LYS A 63 -13.86 18.64 6.39
C LYS A 63 -14.41 17.81 7.57
N ARG A 64 -14.54 16.50 7.40
CA ARG A 64 -15.19 15.61 8.39
C ARG A 64 -14.41 15.57 9.70
N CYS A 65 -13.08 15.49 9.62
CA CYS A 65 -12.19 15.52 10.78
C CYS A 65 -12.34 16.82 11.58
N LEU A 66 -12.53 17.97 10.92
CA LEU A 66 -12.76 19.25 11.61
C LEU A 66 -14.12 19.29 12.32
N ARG A 67 -15.08 18.47 11.88
CA ARG A 67 -16.40 18.31 12.50
C ARG A 67 -16.44 17.20 13.56
N GLY A 68 -15.30 16.54 13.84
CA GLY A 68 -15.22 15.40 14.75
C GLY A 68 -15.86 14.12 14.20
N GLU A 69 -16.15 14.07 12.89
CA GLU A 69 -16.64 12.87 12.23
C GLU A 69 -15.47 11.93 11.90
N ARG A 70 -15.79 10.63 11.74
CA ARG A 70 -14.80 9.65 11.26
C ARG A 70 -14.41 9.94 9.82
N CYS A 71 -13.15 9.63 9.49
CA CYS A 71 -12.64 9.71 8.14
C CYS A 71 -13.51 8.88 7.18
N PHE A 72 -13.58 9.33 5.93
CA PHE A 72 -14.28 8.59 4.89
C PHE A 72 -13.51 7.31 4.53
N ASP A 73 -14.19 6.16 4.65
CA ASP A 73 -13.70 4.88 4.15
C ASP A 73 -14.23 4.67 2.72
N PRO A 74 -13.35 4.54 1.71
CA PRO A 74 -13.79 4.27 0.34
C PRO A 74 -14.26 2.82 0.17
N VAL A 75 -15.13 2.62 -0.84
CA VAL A 75 -15.80 1.34 -1.15
C VAL A 75 -14.85 0.14 -1.21
N TRP A 76 -13.66 0.32 -1.78
CA TRP A 76 -12.70 -0.76 -1.95
C TRP A 76 -12.07 -1.26 -0.64
N ILE A 77 -12.10 -0.46 0.44
CA ILE A 77 -11.73 -0.92 1.78
C ILE A 77 -12.81 -1.86 2.31
N GLU A 78 -14.08 -1.49 2.16
CA GLU A 78 -15.21 -2.33 2.58
C GLU A 78 -15.20 -3.68 1.86
N ASP A 79 -14.96 -3.68 0.55
CA ASP A 79 -14.87 -4.90 -0.26
C ASP A 79 -13.71 -5.79 0.19
N ALA A 80 -12.56 -5.19 0.50
CA ALA A 80 -11.41 -5.93 1.01
C ALA A 80 -11.69 -6.57 2.38
N VAL A 81 -12.47 -5.92 3.25
CA VAL A 81 -12.90 -6.47 4.54
C VAL A 81 -13.84 -7.65 4.32
N LYS A 82 -14.85 -7.52 3.45
CA LYS A 82 -15.78 -8.61 3.12
C LYS A 82 -15.04 -9.84 2.58
N LEU A 83 -14.15 -9.64 1.61
CA LEU A 83 -13.35 -10.71 1.02
C LEU A 83 -12.47 -11.43 2.06
N LYS A 84 -11.91 -10.70 3.03
CA LYS A 84 -11.15 -11.30 4.13
C LYS A 84 -12.04 -12.16 5.03
N GLN A 85 -13.24 -11.70 5.36
CA GLN A 85 -14.20 -12.44 6.19
C GLN A 85 -14.68 -13.72 5.50
N GLU A 86 -14.95 -13.67 4.20
CA GLU A 86 -15.33 -14.84 3.40
C GLU A 86 -14.21 -15.91 3.40
N LYS A 87 -12.97 -15.48 3.15
CA LYS A 87 -11.80 -16.39 3.18
C LYS A 87 -11.60 -17.04 4.55
N GLN A 88 -11.81 -16.31 5.64
CA GLN A 88 -11.71 -16.86 7.00
C GLN A 88 -12.83 -17.86 7.29
N THR A 89 -14.06 -17.57 6.85
CA THR A 89 -15.21 -18.45 7.03
C THR A 89 -15.03 -19.76 6.25
N ALA A 90 -14.52 -19.69 5.02
CA ALA A 90 -14.20 -20.87 4.22
C ALA A 90 -13.12 -21.75 4.88
N LYS A 91 -12.06 -21.15 5.43
CA LYS A 91 -11.01 -21.89 6.15
C LYS A 91 -11.51 -22.59 7.41
N LYS A 92 -12.40 -21.96 8.18
CA LYS A 92 -13.01 -22.57 9.36
C LYS A 92 -13.86 -23.79 8.98
N LYS A 93 -14.72 -23.67 7.96
CA LYS A 93 -15.54 -24.80 7.47
C LYS A 93 -14.71 -26.01 7.07
N LEU A 94 -13.59 -25.80 6.37
CA LEU A 94 -12.66 -26.88 6.00
C LEU A 94 -12.01 -27.54 7.22
N GLN A 95 -11.59 -26.76 8.22
CA GLN A 95 -11.00 -27.29 9.45
C GLN A 95 -12.02 -28.04 10.32
N ASP A 96 -13.27 -27.60 10.36
CA ASP A 96 -14.33 -28.26 11.12
C ASP A 96 -14.73 -29.60 10.46
N SER A 97 -14.76 -29.67 9.12
CA SER A 97 -14.95 -30.92 8.40
C SER A 97 -13.81 -31.93 8.63
N SER A 98 -12.55 -31.51 8.60
CA SER A 98 -11.41 -32.41 8.87
C SER A 98 -11.30 -32.87 10.33
N LYS A 99 -11.91 -32.15 11.29
CA LYS A 99 -11.94 -32.57 12.70
C LYS A 99 -13.05 -33.58 12.98
N ASN A 100 -14.19 -33.48 12.31
CA ASN A 100 -15.29 -34.44 12.46
C ASN A 100 -14.96 -35.83 11.89
N GLU A 101 -14.04 -35.94 10.92
CA GLU A 101 -13.61 -37.22 10.36
C GLU A 101 -12.55 -37.95 11.23
N LEU A 102 -11.91 -37.27 12.19
CA LEU A 102 -10.93 -37.86 13.11
C LEU A 102 -11.52 -38.27 14.48
N SER A 103 -12.82 -38.04 14.70
CA SER A 103 -13.53 -38.35 15.95
C SER A 103 -14.50 -39.54 15.86
N LEU A 104 -14.38 -40.35 14.79
CA LEU A 104 -15.07 -41.63 14.58
C LEU A 104 -14.05 -42.77 14.63
#